data_AF-G9PPS3-F1
#
_entry.id   AF-G9PPS3-F1
#
_cell.length_a   1.000
_cell.length_b   1.000
_cell.length_c   1.000
_cell.angle_alpha   90.00
_cell.angle_beta   90.00
_cell.angle_gamma   90.00
#
_symmetry.space_group_name_H-M   'P 1'
#
loop_
_entity.id
_entity.type
_entity.pdbx_description
1 polymer ?
#
loop_
_entity_poly.entity_id
_entity_poly.type
_entity_poly.pdbx_seq_one_letter_code
_entity_poly.pdbx_strand_id
1 'polypeptide(L)'
;MNPEVEVADRVASLLGTTLTEADVHRFLLDAADTLGTESFAVYGPDLFFRWRVGKRVVEIEPDYNPRTGELSLCVNSFNPDYPIDIDEYRDFKWGEAEDYPYLWTVELGRTPFNDWGPGEAYIISWEMFEETTAKTLGGLPDNLALMPPQWRRPFTLRWDMGAAGLGLVSFTGTVDGLIVIVEATGEEVLIPRNLLGSERSQISMRDVVAGLAGGRPLSDIRFAGAEGFGDDGVIAASPSGDEDDIEKDEIEFLLKDRGGNEPGPAMTMDELRRLAASTPAPNGPTRPAVDWQVVPMRIGLSIPQILSVVEQVLDGAAIKSVLKRLGCRPSIRACCPILRGDGWLAERSLFTRIWSIEVVTEPKGKSRRFDDRHVADYTWRVAQALEQRYGFPYGIRTTNDGFLMRLFQIGDHGVKVTSGFSMVEVEIDSFQTLLEDSYGRN
;
A
#
# COMPACT_ATOMS: atom_id res chain seq x y z
N MET A 1 -13.33 -11.05 -22.97
CA MET A 1 -12.93 -11.32 -21.57
C MET A 1 -12.61 -9.99 -20.95
N ASN A 2 -13.02 -9.70 -19.71
CA ASN A 2 -12.65 -8.44 -19.06
C ASN A 2 -11.22 -8.62 -18.49
N PRO A 3 -10.22 -7.86 -18.98
CA PRO A 3 -8.83 -8.04 -18.56
C PRO A 3 -8.62 -7.80 -17.05
N GLU A 4 -9.42 -6.93 -16.43
CA GLU A 4 -9.37 -6.65 -14.99
C GLU A 4 -9.76 -7.89 -14.16
N VAL A 5 -10.84 -8.56 -14.58
CA VAL A 5 -11.33 -9.79 -13.93
C VAL A 5 -10.34 -10.93 -14.15
N GLU A 6 -9.75 -11.02 -15.35
CA GLU A 6 -8.77 -12.05 -15.66
C GLU A 6 -7.54 -11.96 -14.74
N VAL A 7 -7.00 -10.76 -14.51
CA VAL A 7 -5.87 -10.56 -13.59
C VAL A 7 -6.27 -10.84 -12.14
N ALA A 8 -7.48 -10.42 -11.73
CA ALA A 8 -8.01 -10.73 -10.40
C ALA A 8 -8.21 -12.25 -10.17
N ASP A 9 -8.68 -12.99 -11.18
CA ASP A 9 -8.85 -14.44 -11.11
C ASP A 9 -7.50 -15.15 -11.04
N ARG A 10 -6.50 -14.66 -11.77
CA ARG A 10 -5.14 -15.20 -11.73
C ARG A 10 -4.54 -15.04 -10.32
N VAL A 11 -4.65 -13.88 -9.67
CA VAL A 11 -4.13 -13.72 -8.29
C VAL A 11 -4.91 -14.59 -7.29
N ALA A 12 -6.23 -14.72 -7.42
CA ALA A 12 -7.02 -15.62 -6.59
C ALA A 12 -6.61 -17.09 -6.74
N SER A 13 -6.21 -17.50 -7.95
CA SER A 13 -5.77 -18.88 -8.21
C SER A 13 -4.48 -19.26 -7.48
N LEU A 14 -3.71 -18.27 -7.02
CA LEU A 14 -2.48 -18.47 -6.23
C LEU A 14 -2.78 -18.77 -4.75
N LEU A 15 -4.04 -18.90 -4.34
CA LEU A 15 -4.43 -19.12 -2.95
C LEU A 15 -3.75 -20.32 -2.28
N GLY A 16 -2.98 -20.02 -1.24
CA GLY A 16 -2.19 -20.98 -0.47
C GLY A 16 -0.87 -21.39 -1.13
N THR A 17 -0.41 -20.63 -2.12
CA THR A 17 0.91 -20.80 -2.75
C THR A 17 1.91 -19.89 -2.06
N THR A 18 3.09 -20.42 -1.72
CA THR A 18 4.22 -19.62 -1.29
C THR A 18 4.87 -18.97 -2.50
N LEU A 19 4.79 -17.64 -2.59
CA LEU A 19 5.36 -16.89 -3.72
C LEU A 19 6.85 -16.62 -3.53
N THR A 20 7.58 -16.64 -4.64
CA THR A 20 8.95 -16.13 -4.73
C THR A 20 8.99 -14.81 -5.50
N GLU A 21 10.09 -14.07 -5.40
CA GLU A 21 10.28 -12.84 -6.21
C GLU A 21 10.13 -13.13 -7.71
N ALA A 22 10.62 -14.28 -8.18
CA ALA A 22 10.49 -14.68 -9.58
C ALA A 22 9.04 -14.97 -10.00
N ASP A 23 8.20 -15.43 -9.07
CA ASP A 23 6.77 -15.63 -9.33
C ASP A 23 6.03 -14.29 -9.38
N VAL A 24 6.39 -13.34 -8.53
CA VAL A 24 5.91 -11.95 -8.60
C VAL A 24 6.30 -11.32 -9.94
N HIS A 25 7.56 -11.49 -10.38
CA HIS A 25 7.99 -10.95 -11.69
C HIS A 25 7.19 -11.54 -12.84
N ARG A 26 6.99 -12.86 -12.84
CA ARG A 26 6.21 -13.53 -13.89
C ARG A 26 4.76 -13.03 -13.88
N PHE A 27 4.15 -12.90 -12.71
CA PHE A 27 2.79 -12.38 -12.58
C PHE A 27 2.66 -10.98 -13.15
N LEU A 28 3.58 -10.07 -12.81
CA LEU A 28 3.58 -8.69 -13.30
C LEU A 28 3.76 -8.62 -14.83
N LEU A 29 4.65 -9.44 -15.39
CA LEU A 29 4.85 -9.51 -16.85
C LEU A 29 3.61 -10.07 -17.56
N ASP A 30 3.02 -11.15 -17.05
CA ASP A 30 1.79 -11.74 -17.59
C ASP A 30 0.59 -10.78 -17.47
N ALA A 31 0.56 -9.97 -16.41
CA ALA A 31 -0.44 -8.92 -16.24
C ALA A 31 -0.23 -7.79 -17.25
N ALA A 32 1.00 -7.35 -17.49
CA ALA A 32 1.30 -6.36 -18.53
C ALA A 32 0.91 -6.84 -19.94
N ASP A 33 1.09 -8.13 -20.24
CA ASP A 33 0.61 -8.73 -21.50
C ASP A 33 -0.93 -8.73 -21.61
N THR A 34 -1.64 -8.78 -20.47
CA THR A 34 -3.11 -8.83 -20.40
C THR A 34 -3.75 -7.43 -20.40
N LEU A 35 -3.17 -6.49 -19.64
CA LEU A 35 -3.66 -5.12 -19.44
C LEU A 35 -3.15 -4.17 -20.53
N GLY A 36 -2.05 -4.52 -21.20
CA GLY A 36 -1.34 -3.69 -22.17
C GLY A 36 -0.23 -2.85 -21.53
N THR A 37 0.58 -2.21 -22.39
CA THR A 37 1.77 -1.46 -22.00
C THR A 37 1.74 0.00 -22.48
N GLU A 38 0.55 0.54 -22.79
CA GLU A 38 0.42 1.90 -23.32
C GLU A 38 0.62 2.93 -22.22
N SER A 39 -0.16 2.83 -21.14
CA SER A 39 -0.08 3.70 -19.96
C SER A 39 0.00 2.84 -18.71
N PHE A 40 1.22 2.73 -18.18
CA PHE A 40 1.47 2.06 -16.91
C PHE A 40 2.73 2.61 -16.24
N ALA A 41 2.69 2.66 -14.92
CA ALA A 41 3.76 3.20 -14.11
C ALA A 41 3.93 2.36 -12.84
N VAL A 42 5.09 2.53 -12.21
CA VAL A 42 5.42 1.94 -10.92
C VAL A 42 5.68 3.06 -9.92
N TYR A 43 5.22 2.87 -8.70
CA TYR A 43 5.21 3.86 -7.64
C TYR A 43 5.83 3.27 -6.38
N GLY A 44 6.43 4.12 -5.56
CA GLY A 44 6.95 3.71 -4.26
C GLY A 44 7.04 4.89 -3.29
N PRO A 45 7.50 4.67 -2.06
CA PRO A 45 8.25 3.49 -1.58
C PRO A 45 7.38 2.28 -1.21
N ASP A 46 6.09 2.48 -0.97
CA ASP A 46 5.12 1.39 -0.80
C ASP A 46 4.78 0.89 -2.21
N LEU A 47 5.44 -0.19 -2.66
CA LEU A 47 5.50 -0.56 -4.07
C LEU A 47 4.13 -0.95 -4.63
N PHE A 48 3.72 -0.28 -5.70
CA PHE A 48 2.60 -0.74 -6.52
C PHE A 48 2.79 -0.37 -7.99
N PHE A 49 2.08 -1.10 -8.84
CA PHE A 49 2.08 -0.90 -10.29
C PHE A 49 0.67 -0.54 -10.73
N ARG A 50 0.52 0.46 -11.60
CA ARG A 50 -0.78 0.98 -12.02
C ARG A 50 -0.90 0.99 -13.54
N TRP A 51 -2.04 0.53 -14.04
CA TRP A 51 -2.41 0.54 -15.46
C TRP A 51 -3.69 1.33 -15.68
N ARG A 52 -3.75 2.07 -16.79
CA ARG A 52 -5.01 2.65 -17.27
C ARG A 52 -5.66 1.70 -18.28
N VAL A 53 -6.81 1.16 -17.91
CA VAL A 53 -7.57 0.18 -18.71
C VAL A 53 -8.88 0.84 -19.15
N GLY A 54 -8.84 1.52 -20.29
CA GLY A 54 -9.95 2.34 -20.76
C GLY A 54 -10.26 3.49 -19.80
N LYS A 55 -11.42 3.44 -19.14
CA LYS A 55 -11.84 4.43 -18.12
C LYS A 55 -11.54 4.00 -16.69
N ARG A 56 -10.93 2.83 -16.51
CA ARG A 56 -10.70 2.22 -15.21
C ARG A 56 -9.21 2.13 -14.94
N VAL A 57 -8.89 1.88 -13.69
CA VAL A 57 -7.53 1.66 -13.23
C VAL A 57 -7.43 0.24 -12.69
N VAL A 58 -6.28 -0.38 -12.92
CA VAL A 58 -5.88 -1.63 -12.27
C VAL A 58 -4.58 -1.37 -11.54
N GLU A 59 -4.52 -1.76 -10.28
CA GLU A 59 -3.30 -1.73 -9.46
C GLU A 59 -2.90 -3.13 -9.07
N ILE A 60 -1.59 -3.37 -9.04
CA ILE A 60 -1.00 -4.59 -8.53
C ILE A 60 0.01 -4.20 -7.45
N GLU A 61 -0.23 -4.67 -6.24
CA GLU A 61 0.59 -4.40 -5.06
C GLU A 61 1.24 -5.72 -4.64
N PRO A 62 2.54 -5.93 -4.88
CA PRO A 62 3.28 -6.98 -4.20
C PRO A 62 3.64 -6.51 -2.79
N ASP A 63 3.36 -7.34 -1.79
CA ASP A 63 3.71 -7.06 -0.41
C ASP A 63 4.64 -8.16 0.13
N TYR A 64 5.56 -7.75 1.00
CA TYR A 64 6.45 -8.66 1.72
C TYR A 64 6.15 -8.53 3.20
N ASN A 65 5.64 -9.59 3.80
CA ASN A 65 5.39 -9.61 5.23
C ASN A 65 6.68 -9.99 5.97
N PRO A 66 7.37 -9.04 6.64
CA PRO A 66 8.62 -9.36 7.30
C PRO A 66 8.40 -10.35 8.46
N ARG A 67 7.20 -10.40 9.06
CA ARG A 67 6.88 -11.28 10.21
C ARG A 67 6.86 -12.75 9.84
N THR A 68 6.38 -13.08 8.65
CA THR A 68 6.32 -14.46 8.16
C THR A 68 7.41 -14.76 7.14
N GLY A 69 7.99 -13.73 6.52
CA GLY A 69 8.91 -13.87 5.39
C GLY A 69 8.21 -14.26 4.08
N GLU A 70 6.88 -14.05 4.02
CA GLU A 70 6.05 -14.46 2.88
C GLU A 70 5.74 -13.27 1.98
N LEU A 71 5.69 -13.55 0.67
CA LEU A 71 5.25 -12.61 -0.35
C LEU A 71 3.78 -12.83 -0.67
N SER A 72 3.05 -11.73 -0.86
CA SER A 72 1.68 -11.73 -1.32
C SER A 72 1.50 -10.75 -2.49
N LEU A 73 0.37 -10.89 -3.17
CA LEU A 73 -0.05 -10.08 -4.30
C LEU A 73 -1.49 -9.64 -4.06
N CYS A 74 -1.73 -8.35 -4.24
CA CYS A 74 -3.06 -7.76 -4.27
C CYS A 74 -3.30 -7.15 -5.66
N VAL A 75 -4.49 -7.39 -6.21
CA VAL A 75 -4.97 -6.75 -7.44
C VAL A 75 -6.18 -5.91 -7.08
N ASN A 76 -6.10 -4.61 -7.33
CA ASN A 76 -7.22 -3.68 -7.23
C ASN A 76 -7.70 -3.26 -8.62
N SER A 77 -9.00 -3.01 -8.79
CA SER A 77 -9.51 -2.31 -9.95
C SER A 77 -10.72 -1.45 -9.60
N PHE A 78 -10.72 -0.20 -10.06
CA PHE A 78 -11.74 0.78 -9.71
C PHE A 78 -11.88 1.87 -10.78
N ASN A 79 -12.94 2.67 -10.65
CA ASN A 79 -13.06 3.93 -11.37
C ASN A 79 -12.18 4.99 -10.66
N PRO A 80 -11.25 5.67 -11.35
CA PRO A 80 -10.34 6.65 -10.76
C PRO A 80 -11.01 7.91 -10.21
N ASP A 81 -12.26 8.22 -10.61
CA ASP A 81 -12.93 9.50 -10.32
C ASP A 81 -12.84 9.94 -8.84
N TYR A 82 -12.96 9.00 -7.89
CA TYR A 82 -12.81 9.30 -6.47
C TYR A 82 -11.39 8.99 -5.94
N PRO A 83 -10.88 7.74 -6.03
CA PRO A 83 -9.62 7.40 -5.35
C PRO A 83 -8.42 8.20 -5.87
N ILE A 84 -8.41 8.53 -7.16
CA ILE A 84 -7.27 9.21 -7.79
C ILE A 84 -7.61 10.69 -8.01
N ASP A 85 -8.65 10.97 -8.78
CA ASP A 85 -8.93 12.34 -9.26
C ASP A 85 -9.45 13.28 -8.16
N ILE A 86 -9.88 12.73 -7.01
CA ILE A 86 -10.29 13.49 -5.82
C ILE A 86 -9.34 13.24 -4.64
N ASP A 87 -9.17 12.00 -4.20
CA ASP A 87 -8.46 11.69 -2.95
C ASP A 87 -6.94 11.91 -3.11
N GLU A 88 -6.28 11.19 -4.02
CA GLU A 88 -4.84 11.39 -4.27
C GLU A 88 -4.52 12.82 -4.75
N TYR A 89 -5.36 13.40 -5.62
CA TYR A 89 -5.18 14.79 -6.02
C TYR A 89 -5.24 15.75 -4.82
N ARG A 90 -6.09 15.47 -3.83
CA ARG A 90 -6.17 16.26 -2.61
C ARG A 90 -4.93 16.10 -1.75
N ASP A 91 -4.44 14.87 -1.58
CA ASP A 91 -3.24 14.58 -0.81
C ASP A 91 -2.05 15.36 -1.38
N PHE A 92 -1.83 15.33 -2.69
CA PHE A 92 -0.73 16.11 -3.27
C PHE A 92 -0.93 17.62 -3.21
N LYS A 93 -2.15 18.10 -3.39
CA LYS A 93 -2.41 19.54 -3.46
C LYS A 93 -2.41 20.23 -2.10
N TRP A 94 -2.81 19.53 -1.04
CA TRP A 94 -3.04 20.13 0.28
C TRP A 94 -2.44 19.33 1.44
N GLY A 95 -2.01 18.10 1.22
CA GLY A 95 -1.36 17.26 2.22
C GLY A 95 0.13 17.55 2.37
N GLU A 96 0.72 16.96 3.39
CA GLU A 96 2.17 16.98 3.60
C GLU A 96 2.83 15.79 2.90
N ALA A 97 4.11 15.92 2.53
CA ALA A 97 4.83 14.89 1.79
C ALA A 97 4.86 13.53 2.48
N GLU A 98 4.83 13.49 3.81
CA GLU A 98 4.76 12.24 4.60
C GLU A 98 3.44 11.49 4.44
N ASP A 99 2.36 12.18 4.08
CA ASP A 99 1.01 11.62 3.88
C ASP A 99 0.73 11.25 2.41
N TYR A 100 1.69 11.48 1.52
CA TYR A 100 1.49 11.26 0.09
C TYR A 100 1.26 9.76 -0.25
N PRO A 101 0.40 9.45 -1.25
CA PRO A 101 0.20 8.09 -1.77
C PRO A 101 1.48 7.36 -2.16
N TYR A 102 2.43 8.12 -2.69
CA TYR A 102 3.71 7.67 -3.15
C TYR A 102 4.63 8.89 -3.22
N LEU A 103 5.93 8.64 -3.11
CA LEU A 103 6.97 9.68 -3.13
C LEU A 103 7.70 9.71 -4.46
N TRP A 104 7.68 8.60 -5.21
CA TRP A 104 8.31 8.53 -6.52
C TRP A 104 7.49 7.70 -7.50
N THR A 105 7.65 8.00 -8.78
CA THR A 105 6.98 7.29 -9.86
C THR A 105 7.93 7.06 -11.03
N VAL A 106 7.72 5.96 -11.74
CA VAL A 106 8.42 5.64 -12.97
C VAL A 106 7.42 5.24 -14.03
N GLU A 107 7.28 6.10 -15.03
CA GLU A 107 6.55 5.79 -16.24
C GLU A 107 7.28 4.68 -17.02
N LEU A 108 6.60 3.55 -17.16
CA LEU A 108 7.04 2.39 -17.95
C LEU A 108 6.31 2.29 -19.29
N GLY A 109 5.13 2.94 -19.38
CA GLY A 109 4.34 3.09 -20.59
C GLY A 109 4.90 4.12 -21.57
N ARG A 110 4.23 4.26 -22.71
CA ARG A 110 4.53 5.27 -23.74
C ARG A 110 3.90 6.62 -23.43
N THR A 111 2.80 6.62 -22.69
CA THR A 111 2.05 7.81 -22.31
C THR A 111 2.06 7.94 -20.79
N PRO A 112 2.32 9.14 -20.25
CA PRO A 112 2.23 9.39 -18.81
C PRO A 112 0.88 8.95 -18.24
N PHE A 113 0.87 8.45 -17.00
CA PHE A 113 -0.36 8.02 -16.34
C PHE A 113 -1.24 9.21 -15.94
N ASN A 114 -0.64 10.24 -15.32
CA ASN A 114 -1.25 11.50 -14.95
C ASN A 114 -0.33 12.67 -15.34
N ASP A 115 -0.87 13.90 -15.36
CA ASP A 115 -0.11 15.16 -15.54
C ASP A 115 0.11 15.90 -14.21
N TRP A 116 -0.13 15.21 -13.10
CA TRP A 116 0.09 15.66 -11.72
C TRP A 116 0.62 14.49 -10.87
N GLY A 117 1.29 14.84 -9.79
CA GLY A 117 1.90 13.90 -8.86
C GLY A 117 2.35 14.62 -7.60
N PRO A 118 3.27 14.03 -6.83
CA PRO A 118 3.74 14.61 -5.57
C PRO A 118 4.50 15.93 -5.78
N GLY A 119 4.94 16.24 -6.99
CA GLY A 119 5.60 17.51 -7.32
C GLY A 119 6.94 17.67 -6.58
N GLU A 120 7.39 18.91 -6.40
CA GLU A 120 8.53 19.20 -5.53
C GLU A 120 8.01 19.56 -4.14
N ALA A 121 8.32 18.74 -3.13
CA ALA A 121 8.01 19.04 -1.74
C ALA A 121 9.28 19.38 -0.96
N TYR A 122 9.21 20.43 -0.16
CA TYR A 122 10.34 20.90 0.66
C TYR A 122 10.51 20.05 1.92
N ILE A 123 11.47 19.14 1.88
CA ILE A 123 11.88 18.35 3.04
C ILE A 123 12.97 19.13 3.79
N ILE A 124 12.57 19.77 4.90
CA ILE A 124 13.38 20.76 5.62
C ILE A 124 13.78 20.36 7.04
N SER A 125 13.27 19.24 7.54
CA SER A 125 13.61 18.70 8.85
C SER A 125 14.02 17.24 8.72
N TRP A 126 14.83 16.76 9.67
CA TRP A 126 15.23 15.35 9.68
C TRP A 126 14.09 14.37 10.00
N GLU A 127 13.00 14.84 10.60
CA GLU A 127 11.78 14.03 10.80
C GLU A 127 11.08 13.81 9.47
N MET A 128 10.85 14.88 8.69
CA MET A 128 10.31 14.75 7.34
C MET A 128 11.24 13.92 6.44
N PHE A 129 12.55 14.09 6.59
CA PHE A 129 13.54 13.29 5.88
C PHE A 129 13.38 11.80 6.18
N GLU A 130 13.12 11.44 7.45
CA GLU A 130 12.89 10.05 7.86
C GLU A 130 11.68 9.46 7.10
N GLU A 131 10.54 10.15 7.15
CA GLU A 131 9.27 9.68 6.57
C GLU A 131 9.25 9.70 5.04
N THR A 132 10.13 10.49 4.40
CA THR A 132 10.16 10.65 2.94
C THR A 132 11.40 10.01 2.29
N THR A 133 12.53 10.70 2.31
CA THR A 133 13.75 10.33 1.59
C THR A 133 14.42 9.11 2.21
N ALA A 134 14.50 9.01 3.53
CA ALA A 134 15.06 7.85 4.21
C ALA A 134 14.18 6.61 4.00
N LYS A 135 12.85 6.74 4.13
CA LYS A 135 11.87 5.70 3.77
C LYS A 135 12.09 5.22 2.35
N THR A 136 12.26 6.14 1.39
CA THR A 136 12.55 5.83 -0.01
C THR A 136 13.87 5.08 -0.17
N LEU A 137 14.99 5.59 0.34
CA LEU A 137 16.30 4.95 0.25
C LEU A 137 16.32 3.56 0.91
N GLY A 138 15.64 3.42 2.05
CA GLY A 138 15.55 2.15 2.79
C GLY A 138 14.66 1.11 2.11
N GLY A 139 13.55 1.53 1.48
CA GLY A 139 12.61 0.63 0.78
C GLY A 139 13.00 0.31 -0.66
N LEU A 140 13.83 1.14 -1.29
CA LEU A 140 14.19 1.02 -2.71
C LEU A 140 14.78 -0.35 -3.09
N PRO A 141 15.68 -0.98 -2.30
CA PRO A 141 16.16 -2.34 -2.62
C PRO A 141 15.04 -3.40 -2.66
N ASP A 142 14.07 -3.33 -1.74
CA ASP A 142 12.90 -4.21 -1.74
C ASP A 142 12.00 -3.93 -2.96
N ASN A 143 11.79 -2.67 -3.28
CA ASN A 143 11.01 -2.29 -4.46
C ASN A 143 11.68 -2.85 -5.75
N LEU A 144 12.99 -2.65 -5.90
CA LEU A 144 13.75 -3.16 -7.04
C LEU A 144 13.74 -4.68 -7.13
N ALA A 145 13.82 -5.36 -5.99
CA ALA A 145 13.77 -6.83 -5.96
C ALA A 145 12.42 -7.36 -6.46
N LEU A 146 11.31 -6.65 -6.21
CA LEU A 146 9.97 -7.04 -6.66
C LEU A 146 9.62 -6.54 -8.07
N MET A 147 10.36 -5.56 -8.60
CA MET A 147 10.25 -5.15 -10.00
C MET A 147 10.88 -6.18 -10.94
N PRO A 148 10.23 -6.57 -12.06
CA PRO A 148 10.84 -7.33 -13.12
C PRO A 148 12.15 -6.70 -13.62
N PRO A 149 13.23 -7.47 -13.87
CA PRO A 149 14.54 -6.93 -14.25
C PRO A 149 14.52 -5.99 -15.45
N GLN A 150 13.64 -6.23 -16.43
CA GLN A 150 13.53 -5.41 -17.64
C GLN A 150 12.85 -4.05 -17.43
N TRP A 151 12.24 -3.81 -16.27
CA TRP A 151 11.64 -2.52 -15.90
C TRP A 151 12.53 -1.70 -14.96
N ARG A 152 13.62 -2.31 -14.46
CA ARG A 152 14.54 -1.64 -13.55
C ARG A 152 15.39 -0.64 -14.31
N ARG A 153 15.73 0.44 -13.62
CA ARG A 153 16.72 1.44 -14.04
C ARG A 153 17.53 1.88 -12.83
N PRO A 154 18.68 2.54 -13.01
CA PRO A 154 19.42 3.11 -11.89
C PRO A 154 18.54 4.13 -11.16
N PHE A 155 18.52 4.05 -9.84
CA PHE A 155 17.83 4.97 -8.96
C PHE A 155 18.84 5.57 -8.00
N THR A 156 19.26 6.80 -8.27
CA THR A 156 20.39 7.43 -7.60
C THR A 156 19.98 8.78 -7.03
N LEU A 157 20.30 9.01 -5.75
CA LEU A 157 20.18 10.32 -5.11
C LEU A 157 21.56 10.84 -4.74
N ARG A 158 21.77 12.15 -4.88
CA ARG A 158 23.08 12.77 -4.68
C ARG A 158 22.98 13.95 -3.72
N TRP A 159 23.96 14.06 -2.82
CA TRP A 159 24.12 15.22 -1.95
C TRP A 159 25.57 15.73 -1.99
N ASP A 160 25.71 17.05 -1.93
CA ASP A 160 27.00 17.68 -1.71
C ASP A 160 27.35 17.65 -0.22
N MET A 161 28.28 16.77 0.13
CA MET A 161 28.89 16.61 1.44
C MET A 161 30.31 17.21 1.46
N GLY A 162 30.61 18.17 0.59
CA GLY A 162 31.89 18.87 0.51
C GLY A 162 32.29 19.56 1.81
N ALA A 163 31.32 20.10 2.55
CA ALA A 163 31.57 20.72 3.86
C ALA A 163 31.99 19.72 4.95
N ALA A 164 31.77 18.42 4.74
CA ALA A 164 32.26 17.32 5.56
C ALA A 164 33.56 16.69 5.00
N GLY A 165 34.03 17.14 3.84
CA GLY A 165 35.25 16.68 3.20
C GLY A 165 35.08 15.51 2.22
N LEU A 166 33.85 15.05 1.96
CA LEU A 166 33.57 13.96 1.02
C LEU A 166 33.29 14.46 -0.41
N GLY A 167 32.81 15.69 -0.56
CA GLY A 167 32.33 16.18 -1.85
C GLY A 167 30.99 15.55 -2.20
N LEU A 168 30.77 15.24 -3.49
CA LEU A 168 29.53 14.64 -3.94
C LEU A 168 29.44 13.17 -3.52
N VAL A 169 28.35 12.81 -2.84
CA VAL A 169 28.06 11.44 -2.41
C VAL A 169 26.76 10.98 -3.05
N SER A 170 26.80 9.82 -3.70
CA SER A 170 25.67 9.20 -4.37
C SER A 170 25.18 7.96 -3.63
N PHE A 171 23.86 7.77 -3.60
CA PHE A 171 23.16 6.65 -3.01
C PHE A 171 22.35 5.97 -4.10
N THR A 172 22.77 4.77 -4.51
CA THR A 172 22.18 4.05 -5.65
C THR A 172 21.49 2.77 -5.17
N GLY A 173 20.19 2.64 -5.45
CA GLY A 173 19.43 1.43 -5.15
C GLY A 173 19.80 0.26 -6.06
N THR A 174 19.96 -0.92 -5.46
CA THR A 174 20.12 -2.20 -6.16
C THR A 174 19.29 -3.29 -5.47
N VAL A 175 19.11 -4.43 -6.13
CA VAL A 175 18.42 -5.58 -5.51
C VAL A 175 19.17 -6.17 -4.31
N ASP A 176 20.48 -5.96 -4.25
CA ASP A 176 21.33 -6.47 -3.16
C ASP A 176 21.43 -5.49 -1.99
N GLY A 177 21.00 -4.24 -2.17
CA GLY A 177 21.09 -3.18 -1.16
C GLY A 177 21.29 -1.79 -1.75
N LEU A 178 21.79 -0.88 -0.92
CA LEU A 178 22.05 0.50 -1.30
C LEU A 178 23.56 0.74 -1.42
N ILE A 179 24.02 1.12 -2.60
CA ILE A 179 25.43 1.44 -2.85
C ILE A 179 25.65 2.93 -2.56
N VAL A 180 26.59 3.23 -1.67
CA VAL A 180 27.02 4.58 -1.33
C VAL A 180 28.41 4.84 -1.93
N ILE A 181 28.52 5.84 -2.80
CA ILE A 181 29.78 6.18 -3.50
C ILE A 181 30.15 7.63 -3.22
N VAL A 182 31.39 7.85 -2.80
CA VAL A 182 32.02 9.17 -2.79
C VAL A 182 32.61 9.43 -4.18
N GLU A 183 31.96 10.27 -4.99
CA GLU A 183 32.24 10.36 -6.43
C GLU A 183 33.66 10.87 -6.72
N ALA A 184 34.20 11.73 -5.85
CA ALA A 184 35.55 12.29 -6.03
C ALA A 184 36.68 11.25 -5.86
N THR A 185 36.47 10.24 -5.03
CA THR A 185 37.49 9.22 -4.70
C THR A 185 37.19 7.85 -5.32
N GLY A 186 35.94 7.61 -5.70
CA GLY A 186 35.44 6.29 -6.08
C GLY A 186 35.35 5.32 -4.90
N GLU A 187 35.43 5.81 -3.66
CA GLU A 187 35.21 4.97 -2.49
C GLU A 187 33.75 4.51 -2.42
N GLU A 188 33.55 3.21 -2.29
CA GLU A 188 32.24 2.57 -2.33
C GLU A 188 31.98 1.73 -1.06
N VAL A 189 30.73 1.76 -0.59
CA VAL A 189 30.19 0.85 0.42
C VAL A 189 28.79 0.39 0.00
N LEU A 190 28.59 -0.92 -0.10
CA LEU A 190 27.26 -1.52 -0.22
C LEU A 190 26.66 -1.71 1.19
N ILE A 191 25.52 -1.09 1.45
CA ILE A 191 24.67 -1.38 2.61
C ILE A 191 23.73 -2.54 2.19
N PRO A 192 23.88 -3.75 2.76
CA PRO A 192 23.07 -4.89 2.37
C PRO A 192 21.57 -4.65 2.58
N ARG A 193 20.75 -5.14 1.64
CA ARG A 193 19.28 -5.04 1.66
C ARG A 193 18.65 -5.52 2.97
N ASN A 194 19.19 -6.57 3.57
CA ASN A 194 18.68 -7.14 4.82
C ASN A 194 18.98 -6.28 6.08
N LEU A 195 19.77 -5.21 5.96
CA LEU A 195 19.97 -4.21 7.01
C LEU A 195 19.06 -2.98 6.85
N LEU A 196 18.36 -2.89 5.72
CA LEU A 196 17.45 -1.81 5.32
C LEU A 196 15.97 -2.23 5.51
N GLY A 197 15.03 -1.29 5.28
CA GLY A 197 13.56 -1.48 5.35
C GLY A 197 12.87 -0.91 6.60
N SER A 198 11.67 -0.33 6.47
CA SER A 198 11.05 0.54 7.48
C SER A 198 10.83 -0.09 8.88
N GLU A 199 10.28 -1.30 8.98
CA GLU A 199 9.93 -1.88 10.29
C GLU A 199 11.08 -2.61 11.01
N ARG A 200 12.20 -2.90 10.30
CA ARG A 200 13.28 -3.76 10.80
C ARG A 200 14.69 -3.29 10.46
N SER A 201 14.82 -2.09 9.90
CA SER A 201 16.11 -1.46 9.63
C SER A 201 16.98 -1.48 10.86
N GLN A 202 18.18 -2.03 10.71
CA GLN A 202 19.25 -1.83 11.69
C GLN A 202 20.03 -0.56 11.40
N ILE A 203 19.92 -0.07 10.16
CA ILE A 203 20.57 1.13 9.67
C ILE A 203 19.47 2.11 9.25
N SER A 204 19.37 3.23 9.96
CA SER A 204 18.53 4.35 9.53
C SER A 204 19.24 5.12 8.41
N MET A 205 18.56 5.32 7.29
CA MET A 205 19.09 6.10 6.18
C MET A 205 19.21 7.59 6.50
N ARG A 206 18.40 8.11 7.43
CA ARG A 206 18.59 9.44 8.01
C ARG A 206 19.93 9.53 8.71
N ASP A 207 20.25 8.58 9.59
CA ASP A 207 21.51 8.60 10.34
C ASP A 207 22.73 8.45 9.43
N VAL A 208 22.63 7.64 8.37
CA VAL A 208 23.70 7.51 7.37
C VAL A 208 23.92 8.83 6.63
N VAL A 209 22.86 9.44 6.09
CA VAL A 209 22.97 10.69 5.32
C VAL A 209 23.42 11.85 6.22
N ALA A 210 22.83 12.01 7.40
CA ALA A 210 23.23 13.01 8.38
C ALA A 210 24.68 12.83 8.85
N GLY A 211 25.07 11.59 9.13
CA GLY A 211 26.41 11.24 9.58
C GLY A 211 27.46 11.58 8.53
N LEU A 212 27.29 11.14 7.29
CA LEU A 212 28.23 11.42 6.19
C LEU A 212 28.31 12.92 5.84
N ALA A 213 27.22 13.66 6.07
CA ALA A 213 27.20 15.12 5.99
C ALA A 213 27.88 15.82 7.19
N GLY A 214 28.48 15.07 8.11
CA GLY A 214 29.21 15.59 9.26
C GLY A 214 28.33 15.98 10.45
N GLY A 215 27.11 15.43 10.55
CA GLY A 215 26.17 15.75 11.62
C GLY A 215 25.68 17.19 11.55
N ARG A 216 25.42 17.69 10.34
CA ARG A 216 24.95 19.06 10.09
C ARG A 216 23.41 19.14 10.05
N PRO A 217 22.81 20.31 10.26
CA PRO A 217 21.39 20.53 9.96
C PRO A 217 21.09 20.20 8.50
N LEU A 218 19.91 19.67 8.21
CA LEU A 218 19.51 19.31 6.85
C LEU A 218 19.57 20.51 5.89
N SER A 219 19.27 21.72 6.37
CA SER A 219 19.36 22.98 5.62
C SER A 219 20.75 23.30 5.07
N ASP A 220 21.79 22.73 5.67
CA ASP A 220 23.20 23.01 5.33
C ASP A 220 23.78 21.96 4.37
N ILE A 221 23.00 20.92 4.05
CA ILE A 221 23.36 19.86 3.12
C ILE A 221 22.69 20.22 1.81
N ARG A 222 23.40 20.22 0.68
CA ARG A 222 22.79 20.58 -0.61
C ARG A 222 22.39 19.32 -1.37
N PHE A 223 21.15 19.26 -1.83
CA PHE A 223 20.72 18.24 -2.78
C PHE A 223 21.34 18.49 -4.15
N ALA A 224 21.94 17.46 -4.74
CA ALA A 224 22.68 17.56 -6.00
C ALA A 224 21.98 16.85 -7.16
N GLY A 225 20.82 16.23 -6.92
CA GLY A 225 19.94 15.70 -7.95
C GLY A 225 19.59 14.23 -7.78
N ALA A 226 18.53 13.85 -8.50
CA ALA A 226 18.03 12.49 -8.61
C ALA A 226 18.21 11.94 -10.03
N GLU A 227 18.39 10.64 -10.14
CA GLU A 227 18.42 9.90 -11.41
C GLU A 227 17.45 8.72 -11.31
N GLY A 228 16.61 8.54 -12.33
CA GLY A 228 15.71 7.39 -12.46
C GLY A 228 14.31 7.54 -11.89
N PHE A 229 14.01 8.61 -11.16
CA PHE A 229 12.78 8.75 -10.37
C PHE A 229 11.61 9.52 -11.04
N GLY A 230 11.69 9.77 -12.36
CA GLY A 230 10.70 10.59 -13.06
C GLY A 230 10.85 12.09 -12.74
N ASP A 231 10.13 12.93 -13.49
CA ASP A 231 10.17 14.39 -13.32
C ASP A 231 9.28 14.85 -12.15
N ASP A 232 8.34 14.01 -11.71
CA ASP A 232 7.32 14.33 -10.69
C ASP A 232 7.58 13.67 -9.32
N GLY A 233 8.83 13.34 -8.96
CA GLY A 233 9.16 12.63 -7.71
C GLY A 233 9.58 13.54 -6.55
N VAL A 234 8.95 13.39 -5.37
CA VAL A 234 9.38 14.01 -4.11
C VAL A 234 10.57 13.26 -3.54
N ILE A 235 11.76 13.69 -3.95
CA ILE A 235 13.00 13.11 -3.46
C ILE A 235 14.10 14.15 -3.21
N ALA A 236 13.71 15.43 -3.25
CA ALA A 236 14.57 16.54 -2.89
C ALA A 236 14.55 16.73 -1.36
N ALA A 237 15.45 16.03 -0.69
CA ALA A 237 15.80 16.38 0.67
C ALA A 237 16.81 17.52 0.68
N SER A 238 16.40 18.66 1.26
CA SER A 238 17.15 19.93 1.39
C SER A 238 17.17 20.83 0.14
N PRO A 239 17.56 22.13 0.29
CA PRO A 239 17.69 23.03 -0.84
C PRO A 239 18.68 22.51 -1.89
N SER A 240 18.25 22.53 -3.14
CA SER A 240 19.03 22.27 -4.36
C SER A 240 19.95 23.45 -4.74
N GLY A 241 19.62 24.66 -4.27
CA GLY A 241 20.32 25.90 -4.59
C GLY A 241 19.85 26.59 -5.87
N ASP A 242 18.91 25.98 -6.61
CA ASP A 242 18.32 26.53 -7.82
C ASP A 242 16.97 27.24 -7.55
N GLU A 243 16.60 27.39 -6.27
CA GLU A 243 15.33 27.97 -5.85
C GLU A 243 15.22 29.46 -6.22
N ASP A 244 14.02 29.88 -6.60
CA ASP A 244 13.71 31.30 -6.81
C ASP A 244 13.56 32.06 -5.46
N ASP A 245 13.38 33.38 -5.54
CA ASP A 245 13.30 34.21 -4.33
C ASP A 245 12.06 33.90 -3.47
N ILE A 246 10.96 33.45 -4.08
CA ILE A 246 9.72 33.09 -3.38
C ILE A 246 9.93 31.77 -2.64
N GLU A 247 10.50 30.78 -3.33
CA GLU A 247 10.82 29.47 -2.78
C GLU A 247 11.79 29.56 -1.60
N LYS A 248 12.79 30.46 -1.70
CA LYS A 248 13.70 30.75 -0.57
C LYS A 248 12.98 31.33 0.64
N ASP A 249 12.07 32.28 0.44
CA ASP A 249 11.28 32.87 1.51
C ASP A 249 10.36 31.81 2.17
N GLU A 250 9.77 30.92 1.38
CA GLU A 250 8.96 29.80 1.87
C GLU A 250 9.78 28.81 2.70
N ILE A 251 10.95 28.39 2.20
CA ILE A 251 11.88 27.53 2.94
C ILE A 251 12.29 28.20 4.25
N GLU A 252 12.65 29.49 4.25
CA GLU A 252 13.04 30.22 5.46
C GLU A 252 11.88 30.28 6.48
N PHE A 253 10.66 30.50 6.01
CA PHE A 253 9.46 30.49 6.84
C PHE A 253 9.24 29.13 7.50
N LEU A 254 9.26 28.05 6.71
CA LEU A 254 9.01 26.70 7.21
C LEU A 254 10.13 26.23 8.18
N LEU A 255 11.38 26.64 7.95
CA LEU A 255 12.50 26.37 8.87
C LEU A 255 12.31 27.04 10.25
N LYS A 256 11.72 28.24 10.29
CA LYS A 256 11.41 28.95 11.54
C LYS A 256 10.32 28.26 12.36
N ASP A 257 9.34 27.64 11.69
CA ASP A 257 8.19 27.01 12.33
C ASP A 257 8.53 25.64 12.92
N ARG A 258 9.41 24.87 12.25
CA ARG A 258 9.69 23.46 12.61
C ARG A 258 10.90 23.22 13.51
N GLY A 259 11.76 24.21 13.71
CA GLY A 259 12.89 24.12 14.65
C GLY A 259 13.95 23.05 14.28
N GLY A 260 15.09 23.06 14.99
CA GLY A 260 16.22 22.18 14.69
C GLY A 260 16.01 20.76 15.22
N ASN A 261 15.81 19.80 14.33
CA ASN A 261 16.06 18.40 14.64
C ASN A 261 17.57 18.19 14.76
N GLU A 262 18.05 17.75 15.92
CA GLU A 262 19.47 17.47 16.11
C GLU A 262 19.88 16.27 15.22
N PRO A 263 20.89 16.44 14.35
CA PRO A 263 21.39 15.33 13.55
C PRO A 263 22.09 14.29 14.44
N GLY A 264 22.14 13.05 13.95
CA GLY A 264 23.01 12.02 14.53
C GLY A 264 24.50 12.41 14.47
N PRO A 265 25.38 11.67 15.19
CA PRO A 265 26.81 11.95 15.18
C PRO A 265 27.40 11.82 13.77
N ALA A 266 28.45 12.61 13.49
CA ALA A 266 29.21 12.50 12.25
C ALA A 266 29.70 11.06 12.02
N MET A 267 29.72 10.65 10.75
CA MET A 267 30.05 9.30 10.31
C MET A 267 31.06 9.37 9.16
N THR A 268 32.06 8.49 9.21
CA THR A 268 33.04 8.27 8.15
C THR A 268 32.64 7.10 7.25
N MET A 269 33.19 7.01 6.03
CA MET A 269 32.99 5.85 5.17
C MET A 269 33.45 4.53 5.81
N ASP A 270 34.48 4.55 6.66
CA ASP A 270 34.91 3.37 7.43
C ASP A 270 33.92 2.97 8.53
N GLU A 271 33.25 3.93 9.15
CA GLU A 271 32.15 3.65 10.08
C GLU A 271 30.95 3.07 9.36
N LEU A 272 30.57 3.63 8.20
CA LEU A 272 29.53 3.07 7.35
C LEU A 272 29.87 1.64 6.92
N ARG A 273 31.12 1.37 6.52
CA ARG A 273 31.60 0.03 6.15
C ARG A 273 31.49 -0.96 7.32
N ARG A 274 31.80 -0.51 8.54
CA ARG A 274 31.61 -1.33 9.75
C ARG A 274 30.15 -1.59 10.06
N LEU A 275 29.27 -0.59 9.88
CA LEU A 275 27.83 -0.74 10.02
C LEU A 275 27.27 -1.74 8.99
N ALA A 276 27.65 -1.58 7.72
CA ALA A 276 27.23 -2.46 6.62
C ALA A 276 27.75 -3.90 6.76
N ALA A 277 28.88 -4.10 7.44
CA ALA A 277 29.41 -5.43 7.76
C ALA A 277 28.73 -6.08 8.98
N SER A 278 27.79 -5.38 9.64
CA SER A 278 27.06 -5.93 10.78
C SER A 278 26.24 -7.15 10.35
N THR A 279 26.29 -8.20 11.15
CA THR A 279 25.42 -9.36 10.93
C THR A 279 24.02 -8.98 11.39
N PRO A 280 22.98 -9.21 10.56
CA PRO A 280 21.63 -9.01 11.02
C PRO A 280 21.38 -9.85 12.27
N ALA A 281 20.75 -9.28 13.30
CA ALA A 281 20.22 -10.11 14.38
C ALA A 281 19.33 -11.21 13.77
N PRO A 282 19.48 -12.49 14.19
CA PRO A 282 18.69 -13.59 13.65
C PRO A 282 17.20 -13.35 13.97
N ASN A 283 16.47 -12.90 12.96
CA ASN A 283 15.03 -12.67 13.04
C ASN A 283 14.32 -13.90 12.50
N GLY A 284 14.28 -14.97 13.30
CA GLY A 284 13.26 -16.00 13.13
C GLY A 284 11.87 -15.40 13.37
N PRO A 285 10.79 -16.03 12.88
CA PRO A 285 9.43 -15.57 13.18
C PRO A 285 9.27 -15.36 14.68
N THR A 286 8.98 -14.12 15.10
CA THR A 286 8.94 -13.71 16.51
C THR A 286 7.81 -14.40 17.28
N ARG A 287 6.89 -15.04 16.56
CA ARG A 287 5.85 -15.90 17.11
C ARG A 287 5.88 -17.27 16.42
N PRO A 288 5.73 -18.37 17.18
CA PRO A 288 5.46 -19.66 16.57
C PRO A 288 4.21 -19.57 15.71
N ALA A 289 4.21 -20.27 14.58
CA ALA A 289 3.02 -20.42 13.75
C ALA A 289 1.84 -20.86 14.64
N VAL A 290 0.73 -20.13 14.57
CA VAL A 290 -0.47 -20.52 15.31
C VAL A 290 -1.01 -21.78 14.65
N ASP A 291 -1.05 -22.88 15.40
CA ASP A 291 -1.66 -24.12 14.93
C ASP A 291 -3.18 -23.92 14.87
N TRP A 292 -3.69 -23.72 13.67
CA TRP A 292 -5.09 -23.46 13.42
C TRP A 292 -5.86 -24.74 13.16
N GLN A 293 -6.88 -25.01 13.98
CA GLN A 293 -7.85 -26.06 13.71
C GLN A 293 -8.84 -25.60 12.63
N VAL A 294 -8.75 -26.20 11.45
CA VAL A 294 -9.74 -25.99 10.38
C VAL A 294 -11.05 -26.69 10.75
N VAL A 295 -12.15 -25.94 10.79
CA VAL A 295 -13.50 -26.46 11.08
C VAL A 295 -14.44 -26.27 9.88
N PRO A 296 -15.52 -27.06 9.76
CA PRO A 296 -16.47 -26.90 8.66
C PRO A 296 -17.13 -25.51 8.68
N MET A 297 -17.16 -24.87 7.51
CA MET A 297 -17.82 -23.59 7.30
C MET A 297 -19.34 -23.71 7.50
N ARG A 298 -19.95 -22.73 8.17
CA ARG A 298 -21.41 -22.62 8.33
C ARG A 298 -21.92 -21.34 7.70
N ILE A 299 -22.75 -21.48 6.68
CA ILE A 299 -23.45 -20.37 6.02
C ILE A 299 -24.68 -19.98 6.87
N GLY A 300 -24.73 -18.73 7.32
CA GLY A 300 -25.86 -18.18 8.07
C GLY A 300 -26.94 -17.58 7.19
N LEU A 301 -26.55 -16.83 6.15
CA LEU A 301 -27.48 -16.34 5.13
C LEU A 301 -27.09 -16.89 3.75
N SER A 302 -28.03 -17.53 3.09
CA SER A 302 -27.89 -17.99 1.71
C SER A 302 -27.92 -16.82 0.71
N ILE A 303 -27.35 -17.03 -0.49
CA ILE A 303 -27.33 -16.03 -1.57
C ILE A 303 -28.74 -15.43 -1.85
N PRO A 304 -29.83 -16.21 -2.00
CA PRO A 304 -31.16 -15.63 -2.19
C PRO A 304 -31.63 -14.76 -1.03
N GLN A 305 -31.27 -15.11 0.22
CA GLN A 305 -31.59 -14.29 1.39
C GLN A 305 -30.79 -12.99 1.38
N ILE A 306 -29.51 -13.03 0.99
CA ILE A 306 -28.66 -11.84 0.85
C ILE A 306 -29.27 -10.88 -0.18
N LEU A 307 -29.58 -11.38 -1.38
CA LEU A 307 -30.23 -10.57 -2.43
C LEU A 307 -31.55 -9.98 -1.94
N SER A 308 -32.39 -10.78 -1.29
CA SER A 308 -33.65 -10.31 -0.70
C SER A 308 -33.46 -9.22 0.37
N VAL A 309 -32.38 -9.27 1.16
CA VAL A 309 -32.06 -8.21 2.12
C VAL A 309 -31.68 -6.94 1.40
N VAL A 310 -30.77 -7.04 0.43
CA VAL A 310 -30.30 -5.91 -0.40
C VAL A 310 -31.49 -5.24 -1.08
N GLU A 311 -32.32 -6.00 -1.80
CA GLU A 311 -33.51 -5.48 -2.51
C GLU A 311 -34.45 -4.73 -1.58
N GLN A 312 -34.77 -5.28 -0.41
CA GLN A 312 -35.63 -4.60 0.55
C GLN A 312 -35.03 -3.30 1.08
N VAL A 313 -33.72 -3.25 1.30
CA VAL A 313 -33.04 -2.03 1.76
C VAL A 313 -33.02 -0.98 0.65
N LEU A 314 -32.74 -1.37 -0.59
CA LEU A 314 -32.81 -0.51 -1.77
C LEU A 314 -34.22 0.05 -1.99
N ASP A 315 -35.27 -0.73 -1.67
CA ASP A 315 -36.68 -0.30 -1.69
C ASP A 315 -37.05 0.62 -0.50
N GLY A 316 -36.09 1.01 0.34
CA GLY A 316 -36.26 1.95 1.45
C GLY A 316 -36.61 1.30 2.80
N ALA A 317 -36.57 -0.03 2.92
CA ALA A 317 -36.78 -0.67 4.20
C ALA A 317 -35.58 -0.46 5.14
N ALA A 318 -35.83 -0.05 6.38
CA ALA A 318 -34.78 0.02 7.38
C ALA A 318 -34.16 -1.37 7.61
N ILE A 319 -32.82 -1.48 7.48
CA ILE A 319 -32.10 -2.76 7.57
C ILE A 319 -32.42 -3.53 8.86
N LYS A 320 -32.49 -2.85 10.03
CA LYS A 320 -32.91 -3.48 11.30
C LYS A 320 -34.27 -4.18 11.20
N SER A 321 -35.22 -3.60 10.46
CA SER A 321 -36.55 -4.17 10.27
C SER A 321 -36.54 -5.39 9.36
N VAL A 322 -35.71 -5.36 8.30
CA VAL A 322 -35.48 -6.52 7.42
C VAL A 322 -34.86 -7.68 8.21
N LEU A 323 -33.80 -7.41 8.97
CA LEU A 323 -33.09 -8.42 9.78
C LEU A 323 -33.98 -9.01 10.89
N LYS A 324 -34.88 -8.21 11.49
CA LYS A 324 -35.90 -8.72 12.44
C LYS A 324 -36.84 -9.74 11.81
N ARG A 325 -37.25 -9.54 10.55
CA ARG A 325 -38.08 -10.52 9.83
C ARG A 325 -37.34 -11.83 9.55
N LEU A 326 -36.01 -11.78 9.45
CA LEU A 326 -35.14 -12.96 9.37
C LEU A 326 -34.89 -13.62 10.74
N GLY A 327 -35.61 -13.23 11.79
CA GLY A 327 -35.55 -13.87 13.11
C GLY A 327 -34.37 -13.43 13.98
N CYS A 328 -33.75 -12.29 13.68
CA CYS A 328 -32.63 -11.79 14.49
C CYS A 328 -33.06 -11.48 15.93
N ARG A 329 -32.15 -11.67 16.89
CA ARG A 329 -32.30 -11.30 18.29
C ARG A 329 -31.17 -10.35 18.70
N PRO A 330 -31.43 -9.31 19.51
CA PRO A 330 -30.37 -8.50 20.09
C PRO A 330 -29.38 -9.35 20.89
N SER A 331 -28.09 -9.07 20.74
CA SER A 331 -27.00 -9.72 21.45
C SER A 331 -25.82 -8.74 21.60
N ILE A 332 -24.72 -9.19 22.20
CA ILE A 332 -23.51 -8.39 22.43
C ILE A 332 -22.29 -9.20 22.00
N ARG A 333 -21.35 -8.56 21.30
CA ARG A 333 -20.02 -9.09 20.97
C ARG A 333 -18.98 -8.03 21.28
N ALA A 334 -17.93 -8.37 22.05
CA ALA A 334 -16.87 -7.44 22.43
C ALA A 334 -17.39 -6.07 22.95
N CYS A 335 -18.42 -6.10 23.82
CA CYS A 335 -19.13 -4.92 24.34
C CYS A 335 -19.92 -4.09 23.30
N CYS A 336 -19.96 -4.49 22.04
CA CYS A 336 -20.76 -3.86 20.98
C CYS A 336 -22.13 -4.54 20.83
N PRO A 337 -23.22 -3.76 20.71
CA PRO A 337 -24.54 -4.30 20.38
C PRO A 337 -24.58 -4.90 18.97
N ILE A 338 -25.05 -6.14 18.85
CA ILE A 338 -25.21 -6.84 17.57
C ILE A 338 -26.62 -7.41 17.42
N LEU A 339 -27.02 -7.70 16.18
CA LEU A 339 -28.20 -8.51 15.85
C LEU A 339 -27.73 -9.91 15.46
N ARG A 340 -28.17 -10.94 16.17
CA ARG A 340 -27.74 -12.32 15.93
C ARG A 340 -28.89 -13.14 15.37
N GLY A 341 -28.68 -13.78 14.23
CA GLY A 341 -29.57 -14.77 13.65
C GLY A 341 -29.02 -16.19 13.80
N ASP A 342 -29.59 -17.12 13.04
CA ASP A 342 -29.08 -18.49 13.01
C ASP A 342 -27.86 -18.60 12.08
N GLY A 343 -26.66 -18.60 12.66
CA GLY A 343 -25.40 -18.74 11.91
C GLY A 343 -24.88 -17.46 11.24
N TRP A 344 -25.57 -16.33 11.39
CA TRP A 344 -25.15 -15.01 10.93
C TRP A 344 -25.32 -13.98 12.04
N LEU A 345 -24.64 -12.84 11.90
CA LEU A 345 -24.87 -11.67 12.74
C LEU A 345 -24.75 -10.39 11.91
N ALA A 346 -25.27 -9.30 12.46
CA ALA A 346 -25.12 -7.98 11.88
C ALA A 346 -24.77 -6.99 12.97
N GLU A 347 -23.87 -6.08 12.64
CA GLU A 347 -23.48 -4.99 13.52
C GLU A 347 -23.49 -3.67 12.75
N ARG A 348 -23.66 -2.59 13.50
CA ARG A 348 -23.52 -1.25 12.97
C ARG A 348 -22.25 -0.68 13.55
N SER A 349 -21.26 -0.44 12.70
CA SER A 349 -19.97 0.13 13.11
C SER A 349 -20.20 1.40 13.94
N LEU A 350 -19.49 1.52 15.06
CA LEU A 350 -19.57 2.71 15.89
C LEU A 350 -18.88 3.91 15.24
N PHE A 351 -17.88 3.65 14.40
CA PHE A 351 -17.05 4.65 13.73
C PHE A 351 -17.68 5.09 12.42
N THR A 352 -17.89 4.14 11.50
CA THR A 352 -18.35 4.43 10.14
C THR A 352 -19.87 4.47 10.03
N ARG A 353 -20.59 3.99 11.05
CA ARG A 353 -22.07 3.85 11.06
C ARG A 353 -22.64 2.93 9.98
N ILE A 354 -21.77 2.27 9.22
CA ILE A 354 -22.10 1.26 8.21
C ILE A 354 -22.66 0.02 8.90
N TRP A 355 -23.64 -0.60 8.24
CA TRP A 355 -24.09 -1.92 8.61
C TRP A 355 -23.26 -2.99 7.93
N SER A 356 -22.63 -3.85 8.73
CA SER A 356 -21.99 -5.08 8.27
C SER A 356 -22.83 -6.28 8.69
N ILE A 357 -23.12 -7.16 7.74
CA ILE A 357 -23.78 -8.45 7.97
C ILE A 357 -22.76 -9.56 7.70
N GLU A 358 -22.31 -10.22 8.76
CA GLU A 358 -21.54 -11.46 8.66
C GLU A 358 -22.48 -12.61 8.26
N VAL A 359 -22.48 -12.93 6.96
CA VAL A 359 -23.29 -14.01 6.38
C VAL A 359 -22.66 -15.38 6.59
N VAL A 360 -21.35 -15.39 6.84
CA VAL A 360 -20.57 -16.50 7.39
C VAL A 360 -19.81 -15.93 8.58
N THR A 361 -20.18 -16.36 9.80
CA THR A 361 -19.57 -15.85 11.04
C THR A 361 -18.38 -16.71 11.46
N GLU A 362 -17.28 -16.07 11.85
CA GLU A 362 -16.06 -16.71 12.37
C GLU A 362 -16.38 -17.79 13.44
N PRO A 363 -15.70 -18.96 13.40
CA PRO A 363 -15.95 -20.02 14.36
C PRO A 363 -15.58 -19.61 15.79
N LYS A 364 -16.41 -20.02 16.76
CA LYS A 364 -16.10 -19.79 18.18
C LYS A 364 -14.92 -20.66 18.64
N GLY A 365 -13.98 -20.03 19.33
CA GLY A 365 -12.86 -20.68 20.02
C GLY A 365 -11.53 -20.10 19.58
N LYS A 366 -10.53 -20.10 20.47
CA LYS A 366 -9.17 -19.68 20.09
C LYS A 366 -8.61 -20.67 19.05
N SER A 367 -7.87 -20.15 18.08
CA SER A 367 -7.14 -20.96 17.09
C SER A 367 -8.03 -21.88 16.23
N ARG A 368 -9.26 -21.44 15.93
CA ARG A 368 -10.14 -22.09 14.95
C ARG A 368 -10.37 -21.19 13.76
N ARG A 369 -10.37 -21.77 12.56
CA ARG A 369 -10.64 -21.04 11.32
C ARG A 369 -11.41 -21.91 10.34
N PHE A 370 -12.07 -21.27 9.37
CA PHE A 370 -12.56 -21.99 8.20
C PHE A 370 -11.42 -22.23 7.22
N ASP A 371 -11.65 -23.12 6.26
CA ASP A 371 -10.75 -23.23 5.11
C ASP A 371 -10.92 -21.97 4.26
N ASP A 372 -9.83 -21.24 4.05
CA ASP A 372 -9.83 -19.96 3.32
C ASP A 372 -10.36 -20.13 1.88
N ARG A 373 -10.21 -21.31 1.26
CA ARG A 373 -10.77 -21.61 -0.06
C ARG A 373 -12.29 -21.67 -0.04
N HIS A 374 -12.89 -22.23 1.01
CA HIS A 374 -14.34 -22.29 1.14
C HIS A 374 -14.95 -20.91 1.42
N VAL A 375 -14.24 -20.08 2.20
CA VAL A 375 -14.65 -18.69 2.44
C VAL A 375 -14.59 -17.90 1.13
N ALA A 376 -13.46 -17.97 0.42
CA ALA A 376 -13.27 -17.30 -0.87
C ALA A 376 -14.31 -17.77 -1.92
N ASP A 377 -14.58 -19.07 -2.04
CA ASP A 377 -15.63 -19.61 -2.94
C ASP A 377 -17.00 -19.02 -2.62
N TYR A 378 -17.38 -18.97 -1.35
CA TYR A 378 -18.68 -18.44 -0.98
C TYR A 378 -18.78 -16.94 -1.27
N THR A 379 -17.75 -16.16 -0.91
CA THR A 379 -17.67 -14.72 -1.22
C THR A 379 -17.76 -14.48 -2.73
N TRP A 380 -17.04 -15.27 -3.53
CA TRP A 380 -17.09 -15.21 -4.99
C TRP A 380 -18.50 -15.44 -5.53
N ARG A 381 -19.20 -16.46 -5.02
CA ARG A 381 -20.57 -16.77 -5.45
C ARG A 381 -21.58 -15.70 -5.06
N VAL A 382 -21.40 -15.05 -3.90
CA VAL A 382 -22.22 -13.89 -3.50
C VAL A 382 -21.94 -12.72 -4.44
N ALA A 383 -20.67 -12.39 -4.69
CA ALA A 383 -20.25 -11.34 -5.61
C ALA A 383 -20.81 -11.56 -7.02
N GLN A 384 -20.71 -12.78 -7.56
CA GLN A 384 -21.24 -13.14 -8.87
C GLN A 384 -22.77 -12.98 -8.93
N ALA A 385 -23.48 -13.34 -7.86
CA ALA A 385 -24.93 -13.17 -7.81
C ALA A 385 -25.34 -11.68 -7.80
N LEU A 386 -24.57 -10.82 -7.11
CA LEU A 386 -24.76 -9.37 -7.15
C LEU A 386 -24.42 -8.80 -8.53
N GLU A 387 -23.34 -9.25 -9.16
CA GLU A 387 -22.95 -8.81 -10.49
C GLU A 387 -24.01 -9.16 -11.55
N GLN A 388 -24.56 -10.37 -11.49
CA GLN A 388 -25.67 -10.78 -12.36
C GLN A 388 -26.93 -9.92 -12.15
N ARG A 389 -27.14 -9.38 -10.94
CA ARG A 389 -28.32 -8.61 -10.59
C ARG A 389 -28.19 -7.12 -10.87
N TYR A 390 -27.01 -6.55 -10.63
CA TYR A 390 -26.76 -5.11 -10.58
C TYR A 390 -25.70 -4.63 -11.58
N GLY A 391 -25.03 -5.55 -12.28
CA GLY A 391 -23.98 -5.24 -13.24
C GLY A 391 -22.58 -5.26 -12.63
N PHE A 392 -21.60 -4.86 -13.45
CA PHE A 392 -20.18 -4.92 -13.09
C PHE A 392 -19.88 -4.10 -11.82
N PRO A 393 -19.07 -4.61 -10.88
CA PRO A 393 -18.71 -3.89 -9.67
C PRO A 393 -17.98 -2.57 -9.98
N TYR A 394 -18.23 -1.55 -9.17
CA TYR A 394 -17.48 -0.30 -9.18
C TYR A 394 -16.00 -0.57 -8.82
N GLY A 395 -15.79 -1.38 -7.77
CA GLY A 395 -14.48 -1.67 -7.19
C GLY A 395 -14.24 -3.17 -6.99
N ILE A 396 -13.01 -3.59 -7.24
CA ILE A 396 -12.50 -4.96 -7.14
C ILE A 396 -11.23 -4.89 -6.30
N ARG A 397 -11.11 -5.76 -5.30
CA ARG A 397 -9.82 -6.07 -4.64
C ARG A 397 -9.73 -7.57 -4.42
N THR A 398 -8.60 -8.17 -4.75
CA THR A 398 -8.40 -9.62 -4.60
C THR A 398 -6.95 -9.91 -4.26
N THR A 399 -6.70 -10.78 -3.28
CA THR A 399 -5.36 -11.21 -2.87
C THR A 399 -5.18 -12.71 -2.99
N ASN A 400 -3.92 -13.15 -3.08
CA ASN A 400 -3.58 -14.58 -3.00
C ASN A 400 -3.67 -15.15 -1.56
N ASP A 401 -3.98 -14.32 -0.56
CA ASP A 401 -4.23 -14.76 0.82
C ASP A 401 -5.72 -15.05 1.09
N GLY A 402 -6.57 -14.91 0.08
CA GLY A 402 -7.99 -15.24 0.15
C GLY A 402 -8.90 -14.06 0.50
N PHE A 403 -8.34 -12.84 0.53
CA PHE A 403 -9.14 -11.63 0.60
C PHE A 403 -9.76 -11.33 -0.76
N LEU A 404 -11.05 -10.99 -0.73
CA LEU A 404 -11.83 -10.58 -1.88
C LEU A 404 -12.75 -9.46 -1.43
N MET A 405 -12.80 -8.38 -2.19
CA MET A 405 -13.79 -7.33 -2.06
C MET A 405 -14.40 -7.01 -3.42
N ARG A 406 -15.73 -6.86 -3.45
CA ARG A 406 -16.47 -6.24 -4.56
C ARG A 406 -17.37 -5.15 -4.02
N LEU A 407 -17.27 -3.95 -4.57
CA LEU A 407 -18.14 -2.81 -4.28
C LEU A 407 -19.05 -2.55 -5.48
N PHE A 408 -20.37 -2.54 -5.27
CA PHE A 408 -21.37 -2.27 -6.29
C PHE A 408 -22.04 -0.92 -6.03
N GLN A 409 -22.15 -0.09 -7.06
CA GLN A 409 -22.94 1.13 -7.03
C GLN A 409 -24.34 0.85 -7.57
N ILE A 410 -25.37 1.10 -6.77
CA ILE A 410 -26.78 0.85 -7.10
C ILE A 410 -27.59 2.11 -6.82
N GLY A 411 -27.64 3.02 -7.79
CA GLY A 411 -28.12 4.38 -7.56
C GLY A 411 -27.27 5.07 -6.50
N ASP A 412 -27.93 5.63 -5.47
CA ASP A 412 -27.26 6.30 -4.35
C ASP A 412 -26.78 5.33 -3.25
N HIS A 413 -27.04 4.03 -3.40
CA HIS A 413 -26.64 3.01 -2.43
C HIS A 413 -25.41 2.26 -2.91
N GLY A 414 -24.58 1.85 -1.94
CA GLY A 414 -23.49 0.91 -2.15
C GLY A 414 -23.81 -0.44 -1.53
N VAL A 415 -23.35 -1.50 -2.17
CA VAL A 415 -23.31 -2.84 -1.58
C VAL A 415 -21.90 -3.36 -1.71
N LYS A 416 -21.25 -3.66 -0.59
CA LYS A 416 -19.89 -4.20 -0.56
C LYS A 416 -19.93 -5.63 -0.04
N VAL A 417 -19.22 -6.52 -0.70
CA VAL A 417 -19.03 -7.90 -0.23
C VAL A 417 -17.56 -8.13 -0.02
N THR A 418 -17.19 -8.60 1.16
CA THR A 418 -15.80 -8.85 1.54
C THR A 418 -15.64 -10.26 2.11
N SER A 419 -14.46 -10.86 1.93
CA SER A 419 -13.98 -11.93 2.81
C SER A 419 -13.04 -11.37 3.86
N GLY A 420 -13.26 -11.74 5.11
CA GLY A 420 -12.28 -11.60 6.18
C GLY A 420 -11.67 -12.95 6.55
N PHE A 421 -10.63 -12.96 7.39
CA PHE A 421 -10.08 -14.20 7.97
C PHE A 421 -11.20 -15.01 8.63
N SER A 422 -11.69 -16.06 7.95
CA SER A 422 -12.82 -16.90 8.37
C SER A 422 -14.21 -16.25 8.44
N MET A 423 -14.48 -15.20 7.67
CA MET A 423 -15.83 -14.64 7.57
C MET A 423 -16.14 -14.10 6.17
N VAL A 424 -17.44 -14.01 5.88
CA VAL A 424 -17.95 -13.33 4.68
C VAL A 424 -18.91 -12.27 5.15
N GLU A 425 -18.67 -11.04 4.72
CA GLU A 425 -19.43 -9.87 5.13
C GLU A 425 -20.11 -9.21 3.93
N VAL A 426 -21.32 -8.73 4.18
CA VAL A 426 -22.09 -7.90 3.24
C VAL A 426 -22.43 -6.59 3.93
N GLU A 427 -21.91 -5.50 3.40
CA GLU A 427 -22.15 -4.16 3.88
C GLU A 427 -23.09 -3.41 2.94
N ILE A 428 -24.00 -2.64 3.53
CA ILE A 428 -25.01 -1.87 2.79
C ILE A 428 -25.16 -0.50 3.45
N ASP A 429 -24.86 0.55 2.69
CA ASP A 429 -25.05 1.96 3.10
C ASP A 429 -25.17 2.85 1.85
N SER A 430 -25.06 4.16 2.00
CA SER A 430 -24.88 5.07 0.86
C SER A 430 -23.61 4.69 0.09
N PHE A 431 -23.65 4.86 -1.23
CA PHE A 431 -22.50 4.54 -2.08
C PHE A 431 -21.27 5.36 -1.68
N GLN A 432 -21.47 6.65 -1.42
CA GLN A 432 -20.39 7.56 -1.02
C GLN A 432 -19.70 7.09 0.27
N THR A 433 -20.47 6.72 1.30
CA THR A 433 -19.91 6.24 2.58
C THR A 433 -19.09 4.97 2.39
N LEU A 434 -19.56 4.02 1.57
CA LEU A 434 -18.82 2.79 1.30
C LEU A 434 -17.60 3.03 0.41
N LEU A 435 -17.65 4.01 -0.49
CA LEU A 435 -16.54 4.42 -1.34
C LEU A 435 -15.41 5.03 -0.51
N GLU A 436 -15.75 5.99 0.35
CA GLU A 436 -14.82 6.62 1.31
C GLU A 436 -14.25 5.59 2.30
N ASP A 437 -15.05 4.67 2.81
CA ASP A 437 -14.57 3.61 3.72
C ASP A 437 -13.65 2.59 3.02
N SER A 438 -13.83 2.37 1.71
CA SER A 438 -13.06 1.36 0.97
C SER A 438 -11.78 1.89 0.35
N TYR A 439 -11.78 3.17 -0.05
CA TYR A 439 -10.69 3.80 -0.81
C TYR A 439 -10.23 5.13 -0.23
N GLY A 440 -11.03 5.76 0.62
CA GLY A 440 -10.61 6.98 1.30
C GLY A 440 -9.52 6.66 2.30
N ARG A 441 -8.46 7.48 2.28
CA ARG A 441 -7.39 7.39 3.27
C ARG A 441 -7.78 8.24 4.48
N ASN A 442 -7.71 7.64 5.66
CA ASN A 442 -8.06 8.29 6.94
C ASN A 442 -6.82 8.81 7.64
#